data_AF-A0A3N5U4C1-F1
#
_entry.id   AF-A0A3N5U4C1-F1
#
_cell.length_a   1.000
_cell.length_b   1.000
_cell.length_c   1.000
_cell.angle_alpha   90.00
_cell.angle_beta   90.00
_cell.angle_gamma   90.00
#
_symmetry.space_group_name_H-M   'P 1'
#
loop_
_entity.id
_entity.type
_entity.pdbx_description
1 polymer ?
#
loop_
_entity_poly.entity_id
_entity_poly.type
_entity_poly.pdbx_seq_one_letter_code
_entity_poly.pdbx_strand_id
1 'polypeptide(L)'
;MNNSPTTEDRVWAVISHLSTLAFGMGIALPVVGWSDQRRKSNYASFQSLQALGYQSLGFTIWILSYLVLLILAAIVLLVTSGAESNSSGSPDTVLSPGIIVLLVVMLGFLALYLLLPVIAAVACALGKDFRYPILGDRLARYLGYDLLQKTEEQDWLIEDHEFRWVVAMGHFSILIMLWGMLTPLMAWILYGKRSLFLKFQAIQTLVYQAGVTILYFIGAFLYSVGLLVLIVSMEWLGQPNGSSSLGMFGIVIVGGVLIFSILIILLVPLLHILGQWAGYRVLKGDDYHYPLVGRWVNKWISKKPVIEEEPA
;
A
#
# COMPACT_ATOMS: atom_id res chain seq x y z
N MET A 1 -20.65 -26.52 -22.19
CA MET A 1 -20.08 -26.47 -20.82
C MET A 1 -20.72 -25.31 -20.08
N ASN A 2 -21.17 -25.54 -18.85
CA ASN A 2 -21.79 -24.51 -18.02
C ASN A 2 -20.75 -23.41 -17.74
N ASN A 3 -21.03 -22.15 -18.12
CA ASN A 3 -20.12 -21.02 -17.89
C ASN A 3 -20.22 -20.45 -16.46
N SER A 4 -20.97 -21.12 -15.59
CA SER A 4 -21.11 -20.72 -14.20
C SER A 4 -19.84 -21.03 -13.42
N PRO A 5 -19.34 -20.09 -12.59
CA PRO A 5 -18.16 -20.33 -11.77
C PRO A 5 -18.40 -21.50 -10.81
N THR A 6 -17.38 -22.34 -10.64
CA THR A 6 -17.45 -23.49 -9.75
C THR A 6 -17.53 -23.05 -8.28
N THR A 7 -17.82 -23.98 -7.36
CA THR A 7 -17.77 -23.68 -5.91
C THR A 7 -16.36 -23.27 -5.48
N GLU A 8 -15.32 -23.92 -6.00
CA GLU A 8 -13.92 -23.59 -5.71
C GLU A 8 -13.59 -22.17 -6.19
N ASP A 9 -13.99 -21.83 -7.42
CA ASP A 9 -13.78 -20.50 -8.00
C ASP A 9 -14.40 -19.40 -7.13
N ARG A 10 -15.62 -19.65 -6.65
CA ARG A 10 -16.35 -18.71 -5.78
C ARG A 10 -15.67 -18.55 -4.43
N VAL A 11 -15.15 -19.62 -3.85
CA VAL A 11 -14.41 -19.57 -2.56
C VAL A 11 -13.15 -18.72 -2.70
N TRP A 12 -12.35 -18.93 -3.75
CA TRP A 12 -11.16 -18.12 -4.00
C TRP A 12 -11.47 -16.64 -4.21
N ALA A 13 -12.51 -16.33 -4.98
CA ALA A 13 -12.97 -14.96 -5.17
C ALA A 13 -13.41 -14.31 -3.84
N VAL A 14 -14.23 -15.00 -3.04
CA VAL A 14 -14.70 -14.53 -1.73
C VAL A 14 -13.54 -14.22 -0.79
N ILE A 15 -12.62 -15.17 -0.61
CA ILE A 15 -11.48 -15.02 0.30
C ILE A 15 -10.55 -13.90 -0.17
N SER A 16 -10.33 -13.77 -1.49
CA SER A 16 -9.53 -12.69 -2.06
C SER A 16 -10.10 -11.32 -1.71
N HIS A 17 -11.42 -11.10 -1.84
CA HIS A 17 -12.03 -9.82 -1.47
C HIS A 17 -12.06 -9.59 0.04
N LEU A 18 -12.51 -10.58 0.83
CA LEU A 18 -12.60 -10.45 2.29
C LEU A 18 -11.25 -10.24 2.96
N SER A 19 -10.15 -10.70 2.36
CA SER A 19 -8.81 -10.44 2.88
C SER A 19 -8.49 -8.93 3.03
N THR A 20 -9.19 -8.06 2.29
CA THR A 20 -9.08 -6.60 2.44
C THR A 20 -9.39 -6.13 3.86
N LEU A 21 -10.25 -6.85 4.60
CA LEU A 21 -10.63 -6.52 5.98
C LEU A 21 -9.47 -6.72 6.98
N ALA A 22 -8.40 -7.42 6.60
CA ALA A 22 -7.23 -7.64 7.43
C ALA A 22 -6.20 -6.49 7.38
N PHE A 23 -6.61 -5.27 7.01
CA PHE A 23 -5.80 -4.04 7.03
C PHE A 23 -4.39 -4.20 6.45
N GLY A 24 -4.30 -4.66 5.19
CA GLY A 24 -3.05 -4.84 4.46
C GLY A 24 -2.42 -6.23 4.61
N MET A 25 -2.56 -6.90 5.75
CA MET A 25 -2.05 -8.28 5.94
C MET A 25 -2.67 -9.27 4.92
N GLY A 26 -3.91 -9.01 4.51
CA GLY A 26 -4.64 -9.85 3.57
C GLY A 26 -4.12 -9.83 2.14
N ILE A 27 -3.22 -8.92 1.77
CA ILE A 27 -2.78 -8.74 0.38
C ILE A 27 -2.05 -9.95 -0.20
N ALA A 28 -1.58 -10.86 0.65
CA ALA A 28 -1.02 -12.14 0.23
C ALA A 28 -2.07 -13.07 -0.41
N LEU A 29 -3.31 -13.08 0.10
CA LEU A 29 -4.35 -14.01 -0.35
C LEU A 29 -4.74 -13.83 -1.82
N PRO A 30 -4.95 -12.60 -2.34
CA PRO A 30 -5.16 -12.36 -3.77
C PRO A 30 -4.01 -12.87 -4.65
N VAL A 31 -2.74 -12.75 -4.21
CA VAL A 31 -1.59 -13.22 -4.98
C VAL A 31 -1.54 -14.75 -5.01
N VAL A 32 -1.84 -15.40 -3.88
CA VAL A 32 -1.93 -16.87 -3.79
C VAL A 32 -3.09 -17.40 -4.62
N GLY A 33 -4.27 -16.79 -4.50
CA GLY A 33 -5.47 -17.16 -5.25
C GLY A 33 -5.25 -17.03 -6.76
N TRP A 34 -4.71 -15.89 -7.21
CA TRP A 34 -4.31 -15.71 -8.61
C TRP A 34 -3.30 -16.78 -9.04
N SER A 35 -2.27 -17.02 -8.23
CA SER A 35 -1.21 -17.97 -8.53
C SER A 35 -1.73 -19.38 -8.78
N ASP A 36 -2.64 -19.85 -7.92
CA ASP A 36 -3.22 -21.19 -7.98
C ASP A 36 -4.27 -21.30 -9.09
N GLN A 37 -5.05 -20.24 -9.34
CA GLN A 37 -6.22 -20.28 -10.22
C GLN A 37 -5.96 -19.80 -11.66
N ARG A 38 -4.83 -19.13 -11.96
CA ARG A 38 -4.59 -18.52 -13.29
C ARG A 38 -4.61 -19.47 -14.49
N ARG A 39 -4.42 -20.78 -14.28
CA ARG A 39 -4.54 -21.82 -15.32
C ARG A 39 -5.66 -22.84 -15.01
N LYS A 40 -6.58 -22.48 -14.12
CA LYS A 40 -7.73 -23.31 -13.73
C LYS A 40 -9.05 -22.59 -13.98
N SER A 41 -9.13 -21.30 -13.64
CA SER A 41 -10.35 -20.49 -13.79
C SER A 41 -10.02 -19.02 -14.07
N ASN A 42 -10.45 -18.52 -15.24
CA ASN A 42 -10.35 -17.09 -15.58
C ASN A 42 -11.14 -16.23 -14.61
N TYR A 43 -12.31 -16.70 -14.15
CA TYR A 43 -13.13 -15.99 -13.17
C TYR A 43 -12.40 -15.81 -11.84
N ALA A 44 -11.89 -16.90 -11.25
CA ALA A 44 -11.21 -16.82 -9.95
C ALA A 44 -9.92 -16.01 -10.05
N SER A 45 -9.14 -16.22 -11.12
CA SER A 45 -7.93 -15.44 -11.40
C SER A 45 -8.22 -13.94 -11.51
N PHE A 46 -9.25 -13.57 -12.29
CA PHE A 46 -9.68 -12.18 -12.45
C PHE A 46 -10.12 -11.56 -11.12
N GLN A 47 -10.98 -12.23 -10.35
CA GLN A 47 -11.45 -11.72 -9.06
C GLN A 47 -10.31 -11.56 -8.04
N SER A 48 -9.34 -12.48 -8.03
CA SER A 48 -8.11 -12.34 -7.24
C SER A 48 -7.28 -11.13 -7.67
N LEU A 49 -7.01 -10.95 -8.97
CA LEU A 49 -6.27 -9.78 -9.46
C LEU A 49 -7.00 -8.45 -9.19
N GLN A 50 -8.32 -8.47 -9.25
CA GLN A 50 -9.17 -7.32 -8.94
C GLN A 50 -9.10 -6.94 -7.46
N ALA A 51 -9.17 -7.92 -6.56
CA ALA A 51 -8.99 -7.73 -5.12
C ALA A 51 -7.58 -7.21 -4.79
N LEU A 52 -6.53 -7.75 -5.45
CA LEU A 52 -5.17 -7.25 -5.31
C LEU A 52 -5.06 -5.78 -5.71
N GLY A 53 -5.69 -5.41 -6.84
CA GLY A 53 -5.77 -4.04 -7.31
C GLY A 53 -6.46 -3.10 -6.34
N TYR A 54 -7.60 -3.54 -5.78
CA TYR A 54 -8.34 -2.77 -4.79
C TYR A 54 -7.52 -2.55 -3.51
N GLN A 55 -6.86 -3.58 -2.99
CA GLN A 55 -6.07 -3.48 -1.76
C GLN A 55 -4.82 -2.60 -1.90
N SER A 56 -4.20 -2.55 -3.08
CA SER A 56 -2.97 -1.78 -3.32
C SER A 56 -3.25 -0.38 -3.84
N LEU A 57 -3.86 -0.27 -5.03
CA LEU A 57 -4.19 1.00 -5.66
C LEU A 57 -5.37 1.70 -4.94
N GLY A 58 -6.39 0.95 -4.54
CA GLY A 58 -7.52 1.52 -3.79
C GLY A 58 -7.09 2.10 -2.44
N PHE A 59 -6.14 1.47 -1.74
CA PHE A 59 -5.57 2.02 -0.51
C PHE A 59 -4.80 3.34 -0.75
N THR A 60 -4.08 3.45 -1.88
CA THR A 60 -3.45 4.71 -2.29
C THR A 60 -4.49 5.82 -2.44
N ILE A 61 -5.55 5.55 -3.21
CA ILE A 61 -6.63 6.52 -3.45
C ILE A 61 -7.32 6.91 -2.14
N TRP A 62 -7.54 5.92 -1.26
CA TRP A 62 -8.14 6.13 0.05
C TRP A 62 -7.27 7.04 0.92
N ILE A 63 -5.97 6.78 1.05
CA ILE A 63 -5.03 7.64 1.80
C ILE A 63 -5.02 9.06 1.26
N LEU A 64 -4.94 9.25 -0.07
CA LEU A 64 -4.90 10.59 -0.66
C LEU A 64 -6.19 11.36 -0.41
N SER A 65 -7.34 10.70 -0.56
CA SER A 65 -8.64 11.29 -0.27
C SER A 65 -8.76 11.66 1.21
N TYR A 66 -8.28 10.79 2.09
CA TYR A 66 -8.26 11.03 3.53
C TYR A 66 -7.35 12.20 3.92
N LEU A 67 -6.19 12.35 3.28
CA LEU A 67 -5.29 13.48 3.48
C LEU A 67 -5.97 14.81 3.10
N VAL A 68 -6.67 14.85 1.97
CA VAL A 68 -7.45 16.03 1.56
C VAL A 68 -8.51 16.38 2.60
N LEU A 69 -9.25 15.38 3.11
CA LEU A 69 -10.25 15.59 4.15
C LEU A 69 -9.63 16.13 5.46
N LEU A 70 -8.48 15.60 5.87
CA LEU A 70 -7.76 16.10 7.05
C LEU A 70 -7.33 17.57 6.90
N ILE A 71 -6.82 17.95 5.72
CA ILE A 71 -6.44 19.34 5.45
C ILE A 71 -7.66 20.26 5.52
N LEU A 72 -8.77 19.89 4.88
CA LEU A 72 -10.01 20.67 4.93
C LEU A 72 -10.52 20.81 6.38
N ALA A 73 -10.47 19.72 7.15
CA ALA A 73 -10.88 19.72 8.54
C ALA A 73 -9.99 20.60 9.42
N ALA A 74 -8.67 20.57 9.21
CA ALA A 74 -7.73 21.44 9.92
C ALA A 74 -7.98 22.92 9.61
N ILE A 75 -8.29 23.26 8.36
CA ILE A 75 -8.67 24.64 7.96
C ILE A 75 -9.95 25.06 8.68
N VAL A 76 -10.99 24.21 8.68
CA VAL A 76 -12.26 24.50 9.37
C VAL A 76 -12.01 24.73 10.86
N LEU A 77 -11.26 23.83 11.51
CA LEU A 77 -10.92 23.94 12.93
C LEU A 77 -10.14 25.22 13.26
N LEU A 78 -9.18 25.60 12.41
CA LEU A 78 -8.41 26.84 12.57
C LEU A 78 -9.31 28.09 12.46
N VAL A 79 -10.23 28.09 11.49
CA VAL A 79 -11.18 29.21 11.30
C VAL A 79 -12.17 29.31 12.46
N THR A 80 -12.70 28.19 12.95
CA THR A 80 -13.67 28.20 14.06
C THR A 80 -13.01 28.53 15.40
N SER A 81 -11.80 28.03 15.66
CA SER A 81 -11.07 28.34 16.90
C SER A 81 -10.60 29.81 16.95
N GLY A 82 -10.22 30.40 15.82
CA GLY A 82 -9.90 31.82 15.73
C GLY A 82 -11.10 32.74 16.00
N ALA A 83 -12.33 32.25 15.83
CA ALA A 83 -13.55 33.02 16.09
C ALA A 83 -13.96 33.01 17.59
N GLU A 84 -13.54 32.02 18.37
CA GLU A 84 -13.95 31.83 19.78
C GLU A 84 -13.02 32.49 20.81
N SER A 85 -11.92 33.12 20.40
CA SER A 85 -10.92 33.72 21.31
C SER A 85 -11.42 34.88 22.19
N ASN A 86 -12.70 35.26 22.07
CA ASN A 86 -13.35 36.31 22.87
C ASN A 86 -14.28 35.77 23.96
N SER A 87 -14.54 34.47 24.02
CA SER A 87 -15.37 33.86 25.07
C SER A 87 -14.49 33.10 26.06
N SER A 88 -14.51 33.50 27.32
CA SER A 88 -13.89 32.78 28.44
C SER A 88 -14.63 31.44 28.65
N GLY A 89 -14.31 30.44 27.82
CA GLY A 89 -15.06 29.19 27.71
C GLY A 89 -14.36 28.01 28.40
N SER A 90 -15.17 27.20 29.07
CA SER A 90 -14.80 26.02 29.85
C SER A 90 -14.07 24.93 29.03
N PRO A 91 -13.32 24.04 29.70
CA PRO A 91 -12.65 22.88 29.08
C PRO A 91 -13.57 21.85 28.41
N ASP A 92 -14.90 22.04 28.41
CA ASP A 92 -15.87 21.14 27.75
C ASP A 92 -15.90 21.30 26.20
N THR A 93 -15.03 22.15 25.64
CA THR A 93 -14.86 22.40 24.21
C THR A 93 -14.27 21.24 23.41
N VAL A 94 -13.87 20.14 24.06
CA VAL A 94 -13.27 18.95 23.43
C VAL A 94 -14.23 18.23 22.46
N LEU A 95 -15.54 18.41 22.60
CA LEU A 95 -16.57 17.88 21.69
C LEU A 95 -17.26 18.99 20.90
N SER A 96 -16.48 19.90 20.31
CA SER A 96 -17.06 20.87 19.38
C SER A 96 -17.78 20.13 18.23
N PRO A 97 -18.92 20.65 17.74
CA PRO A 97 -19.63 20.06 16.61
C PRO A 97 -18.72 19.79 15.39
N GLY A 98 -17.69 20.60 15.20
CA GLY A 98 -16.69 20.42 14.15
C GLY A 98 -15.90 19.11 14.27
N ILE A 99 -15.45 18.75 15.49
CA ILE A 99 -14.73 17.49 15.74
C ILE A 99 -15.65 16.29 15.51
N ILE A 100 -16.92 16.39 15.91
CA ILE A 100 -17.91 15.32 15.70
C ILE A 100 -18.15 15.09 14.20
N VAL A 101 -18.37 16.16 13.43
CA VAL A 101 -18.55 16.07 11.96
C VAL A 101 -17.32 15.46 11.31
N LEU A 102 -16.12 15.89 11.70
CA LEU A 102 -14.87 15.32 11.22
C LEU A 102 -14.78 13.81 11.48
N LEU A 103 -15.05 13.37 12.70
CA LEU A 103 -15.01 11.96 13.07
C LEU A 103 -16.01 11.13 12.26
N VAL A 104 -17.23 11.63 12.08
CA VAL A 104 -18.27 10.97 11.27
C VAL A 104 -17.83 10.84 9.81
N VAL A 105 -17.24 11.89 9.23
CA VAL A 105 -16.74 11.85 7.85
C VAL A 105 -15.59 10.84 7.71
N MET A 106 -14.64 10.83 8.65
CA MET A 106 -13.50 9.91 8.65
C MET A 106 -13.94 8.45 8.77
N LEU A 107 -14.83 8.15 9.73
CA LEU A 107 -15.37 6.81 9.94
C LEU A 107 -16.27 6.38 8.77
N GLY A 108 -17.07 7.29 8.21
CA GLY A 108 -17.90 7.03 7.04
C GLY A 108 -17.07 6.68 5.80
N PHE A 109 -15.95 7.38 5.59
CA PHE A 109 -15.05 7.10 4.47
C PHE A 109 -14.31 5.76 4.64
N LEU A 110 -13.89 5.42 5.87
CA LEU A 110 -13.37 4.09 6.19
C LEU A 110 -14.43 3.00 5.95
N ALA A 111 -15.66 3.21 6.40
CA ALA A 111 -16.75 2.27 6.20
C ALA A 111 -17.03 2.04 4.71
N LEU A 112 -17.03 3.10 3.89
CA LEU A 112 -17.18 2.99 2.43
C LEU A 112 -16.06 2.13 1.80
N TYR A 113 -14.81 2.36 2.21
CA TYR A 113 -13.67 1.57 1.72
C TYR A 113 -13.78 0.08 2.09
N LEU A 114 -14.28 -0.25 3.29
CA LEU A 114 -14.43 -1.63 3.74
C LEU A 114 -15.71 -2.32 3.23
N LEU A 115 -16.74 -1.55 2.90
CA LEU A 115 -18.02 -2.07 2.42
C LEU A 115 -17.92 -2.69 1.02
N LEU A 116 -17.15 -2.08 0.10
CA LEU A 116 -17.05 -2.58 -1.28
C LEU A 116 -16.48 -4.00 -1.37
N PRO A 117 -15.40 -4.39 -0.66
CA PRO A 117 -14.95 -5.78 -0.58
C PRO A 117 -15.98 -6.77 -0.02
N VAL A 118 -16.81 -6.34 0.94
CA VAL A 118 -17.88 -7.20 1.48
C VAL A 118 -18.97 -7.44 0.43
N ILE A 119 -19.38 -6.38 -0.28
CA ILE A 119 -20.33 -6.50 -1.41
C ILE A 119 -19.75 -7.41 -2.50
N ALA A 120 -18.47 -7.23 -2.84
CA ALA A 120 -17.76 -8.05 -3.81
C ALA A 120 -17.76 -9.53 -3.40
N ALA A 121 -17.39 -9.80 -2.14
CA ALA A 121 -17.41 -11.15 -1.60
C ALA A 121 -18.81 -11.77 -1.65
N VAL A 122 -19.86 -11.05 -1.24
CA VAL A 122 -21.25 -11.54 -1.30
C VAL A 122 -21.68 -11.81 -2.75
N ALA A 123 -21.36 -10.92 -3.69
CA ALA A 123 -21.67 -11.11 -5.10
C ALA A 123 -20.95 -12.35 -5.67
N CYS A 124 -19.66 -12.52 -5.39
CA CYS A 124 -18.88 -13.69 -5.77
C CYS A 124 -19.40 -14.97 -5.10
N ALA A 125 -19.81 -14.88 -3.83
CA ALA A 125 -20.46 -15.96 -3.12
C ALA A 125 -21.81 -16.34 -3.74
N LEU A 126 -22.44 -15.49 -4.54
CA LEU A 126 -23.66 -15.82 -5.32
C LEU A 126 -23.36 -16.22 -6.77
N GLY A 127 -22.08 -16.33 -7.14
CA GLY A 127 -21.64 -16.66 -8.50
C GLY A 127 -21.79 -15.51 -9.52
N LYS A 128 -21.91 -14.27 -9.05
CA LYS A 128 -22.00 -13.08 -9.92
C LYS A 128 -20.60 -12.56 -10.24
N ASP A 129 -20.40 -12.10 -11.48
CA ASP A 129 -19.18 -11.39 -11.89
C ASP A 129 -19.17 -9.99 -11.29
N PHE A 130 -18.54 -9.83 -10.13
CA PHE A 130 -18.41 -8.55 -9.49
C PHE A 130 -17.31 -7.69 -10.14
N ARG A 131 -17.58 -6.39 -10.27
CA ARG A 131 -16.63 -5.40 -10.76
C ARG A 131 -16.65 -4.16 -9.86
N TYR A 132 -15.51 -3.85 -9.24
CA TYR A 132 -15.32 -2.62 -8.48
C TYR A 132 -15.58 -1.41 -9.39
N PRO A 133 -16.26 -0.38 -8.88
CA PRO A 133 -16.43 0.87 -9.62
C PRO A 133 -15.09 1.39 -10.14
N ILE A 134 -15.05 1.81 -11.42
CA ILE A 134 -13.86 2.34 -12.13
C ILE A 134 -12.79 1.28 -12.44
N LEU A 135 -12.37 0.49 -11.45
CA LEU A 135 -11.28 -0.49 -11.60
C LEU A 135 -11.70 -1.72 -12.41
N GLY A 136 -12.86 -2.31 -12.11
CA GLY A 136 -13.24 -3.63 -12.60
C GLY A 136 -13.26 -3.73 -14.13
N ASP A 137 -13.99 -2.84 -14.82
CA ASP A 137 -14.09 -2.87 -16.29
C ASP A 137 -12.77 -2.51 -16.98
N ARG A 138 -11.96 -1.63 -16.37
CA ARG A 138 -10.64 -1.28 -16.91
C ARG A 138 -9.69 -2.45 -16.80
N LEU A 139 -9.70 -3.14 -15.67
CA LEU A 139 -8.90 -4.34 -15.44
C LEU A 139 -9.35 -5.49 -16.35
N ALA A 140 -10.66 -5.68 -16.51
CA ALA A 140 -11.20 -6.71 -17.40
C ALA A 140 -10.70 -6.53 -18.84
N ARG A 141 -10.82 -5.31 -19.38
CA ARG A 141 -10.28 -4.98 -20.71
C ARG A 141 -8.76 -5.15 -20.78
N TYR A 142 -8.04 -4.72 -19.75
CA TYR A 142 -6.59 -4.87 -19.70
C TYR A 142 -6.17 -6.33 -19.73
N LEU A 143 -6.83 -7.22 -18.98
CA LEU A 143 -6.48 -8.65 -18.92
C LEU A 143 -7.04 -9.49 -20.07
N GLY A 144 -7.85 -8.91 -20.95
CA GLY A 144 -8.61 -9.66 -21.97
C GLY A 144 -9.67 -10.56 -21.34
N TYR A 145 -10.22 -10.19 -20.19
CA TYR A 145 -11.27 -10.94 -19.50
C TYR A 145 -12.65 -10.59 -20.07
N ASP A 146 -13.29 -11.58 -20.69
CA ASP A 146 -14.71 -11.58 -21.01
C ASP A 146 -15.33 -12.91 -20.57
N LEU A 147 -16.37 -12.84 -19.75
CA LEU A 147 -17.07 -14.03 -19.24
C LEU A 147 -17.97 -14.67 -20.31
N LEU A 148 -18.45 -13.87 -21.28
CA LEU A 148 -19.41 -14.29 -22.30
C LEU A 148 -18.73 -14.71 -23.60
N GLN A 149 -17.56 -14.14 -23.90
CA GLN A 149 -16.85 -14.40 -25.15
C GLN A 149 -15.93 -15.63 -25.01
N LYS A 150 -16.46 -16.81 -25.36
CA LYS A 150 -15.62 -17.95 -25.75
C LYS A 150 -15.19 -17.78 -27.19
N THR A 151 -14.11 -17.05 -27.42
CA THR A 151 -13.34 -17.23 -28.65
C THR A 151 -12.59 -18.54 -28.55
N GLU A 152 -12.72 -19.43 -29.54
CA GLU A 152 -12.04 -20.75 -29.58
C GLU A 152 -10.51 -20.64 -29.42
N GLU A 153 -9.94 -19.45 -29.60
CA GLU A 153 -8.49 -19.20 -29.56
C GLU A 153 -7.95 -18.64 -28.22
N GLN A 154 -8.80 -18.10 -27.33
CA GLN A 154 -8.31 -17.45 -26.10
C GLN A 154 -8.84 -18.15 -24.84
N ASP A 155 -8.11 -19.18 -24.41
CA ASP A 155 -8.48 -19.97 -23.24
C ASP A 155 -8.20 -19.25 -21.91
N TRP A 156 -7.25 -18.31 -21.87
CA TRP A 156 -6.75 -17.71 -20.62
C TRP A 156 -6.59 -16.19 -20.69
N LEU A 157 -6.51 -15.55 -19.52
CA LEU A 157 -6.09 -14.16 -19.38
C LEU A 157 -4.73 -13.91 -20.06
N ILE A 158 -4.52 -12.68 -20.56
CA ILE A 158 -3.27 -12.29 -21.22
C ILE A 158 -2.12 -12.34 -20.20
N GLU A 159 -1.26 -13.35 -20.34
CA GLU A 159 -0.23 -13.67 -19.34
C GLU A 159 0.72 -12.51 -19.02
N ASP A 160 1.21 -11.80 -20.03
CA ASP A 160 2.10 -10.65 -19.82
C ASP A 160 1.40 -9.56 -18.98
N HIS A 161 0.12 -9.33 -19.24
CA HIS A 161 -0.67 -8.35 -18.50
C HIS A 161 -0.94 -8.81 -17.06
N GLU A 162 -1.17 -10.10 -16.81
CA GLU A 162 -1.27 -10.64 -15.45
C GLU A 162 0.01 -10.37 -14.65
N PHE A 163 1.17 -10.71 -15.22
CA PHE A 163 2.46 -10.51 -14.55
C PHE A 163 2.76 -9.04 -14.27
N ARG A 164 2.53 -8.17 -15.26
CA ARG A 164 2.68 -6.72 -15.10
C ARG A 164 1.74 -6.17 -14.05
N TRP A 165 0.50 -6.66 -13.99
CA TRP A 165 -0.45 -6.27 -12.96
C TRP A 165 0.06 -6.62 -11.56
N VAL A 166 0.42 -7.88 -11.32
CA VAL A 166 0.90 -8.33 -10.00
C VAL A 166 2.15 -7.56 -9.56
N VAL A 167 3.11 -7.38 -10.47
CA VAL A 167 4.31 -6.58 -10.21
C VAL A 167 3.96 -5.14 -9.89
N ALA A 168 3.13 -4.49 -10.71
CA ALA A 168 2.74 -3.10 -10.50
C ALA A 168 2.00 -2.91 -9.17
N MET A 169 1.11 -3.82 -8.81
CA MET A 169 0.44 -3.79 -7.50
C MET A 169 1.45 -3.95 -6.37
N GLY A 170 2.48 -4.79 -6.55
CA GLY A 170 3.62 -4.85 -5.64
C GLY A 170 4.27 -3.48 -5.42
N HIS A 171 4.50 -2.72 -6.48
CA HIS A 171 5.03 -1.35 -6.39
C HIS A 171 4.06 -0.37 -5.71
N PHE A 172 2.77 -0.38 -6.08
CA PHE A 172 1.74 0.49 -5.48
C PHE A 172 1.52 0.20 -3.98
N SER A 173 1.73 -1.04 -3.54
CA SER A 173 1.63 -1.43 -2.14
C SER A 173 2.68 -0.79 -1.22
N ILE A 174 3.60 0.03 -1.73
CA ILE A 174 4.61 0.70 -0.92
C ILE A 174 4.03 1.55 0.22
N LEU A 175 2.83 2.10 0.04
CA LEU A 175 2.14 2.84 1.10
C LEU A 175 1.67 1.95 2.26
N ILE A 176 1.58 0.64 2.06
CA ILE A 176 1.13 -0.34 3.05
C ILE A 176 2.33 -0.85 3.89
N MET A 177 3.34 -0.01 4.14
CA MET A 177 4.51 -0.26 5.00
C MET A 177 4.99 -1.73 5.00
N LEU A 178 4.96 -2.41 6.15
CA LEU A 178 5.44 -3.79 6.31
C LEU A 178 4.62 -4.81 5.50
N TRP A 179 3.31 -4.59 5.39
CA TRP A 179 2.40 -5.53 4.74
C TRP A 179 2.45 -5.44 3.22
N GLY A 180 2.80 -4.28 2.68
CA GLY A 180 2.94 -4.07 1.24
C GLY A 180 4.01 -4.94 0.60
N MET A 181 5.03 -5.31 1.38
CA MET A 181 6.10 -6.23 0.97
C MET A 181 5.62 -7.66 0.72
N LEU A 182 4.45 -8.04 1.24
CA LEU A 182 3.91 -9.39 1.01
C LEU A 182 3.59 -9.64 -0.46
N THR A 183 3.11 -8.62 -1.20
CA THR A 183 2.82 -8.78 -2.64
C THR A 183 4.06 -9.17 -3.46
N PRO A 184 5.16 -8.38 -3.48
CA PRO A 184 6.36 -8.77 -4.22
C PRO A 184 7.01 -10.03 -3.64
N LEU A 185 6.98 -10.25 -2.31
CA LEU A 185 7.52 -11.47 -1.71
C LEU A 185 6.79 -12.73 -2.22
N MET A 186 5.45 -12.73 -2.17
CA MET A 186 4.65 -13.88 -2.62
C MET A 186 4.77 -14.09 -4.13
N ALA A 187 4.76 -13.02 -4.93
CA ALA A 187 4.99 -13.10 -6.37
C ALA A 187 6.35 -13.75 -6.67
N TRP A 188 7.41 -13.33 -5.98
CA TRP A 188 8.74 -13.91 -6.14
C TRP A 188 8.80 -15.39 -5.74
N ILE A 189 8.24 -15.76 -4.58
CA ILE A 189 8.24 -17.15 -4.10
C ILE A 189 7.50 -18.07 -5.07
N LEU A 190 6.30 -17.66 -5.51
CA LEU A 190 5.41 -18.52 -6.30
C LEU A 190 5.81 -18.60 -7.78
N TYR A 191 6.24 -17.49 -8.38
CA TYR A 191 6.49 -17.40 -9.82
C TYR A 191 7.90 -16.94 -10.21
N GLY A 192 8.76 -16.63 -9.25
CA GLY A 192 10.11 -16.14 -9.55
C GLY A 192 11.00 -17.15 -10.30
N LYS A 193 10.69 -18.45 -10.25
CA LYS A 193 11.41 -19.45 -11.06
C LYS A 193 10.92 -19.51 -12.52
N ARG A 194 9.68 -19.09 -12.78
CA ARG A 194 9.01 -19.23 -14.09
C ARG A 194 9.13 -17.98 -14.96
N SER A 195 9.31 -16.81 -14.36
CA SER A 195 9.43 -15.54 -15.10
C SER A 195 10.58 -14.69 -14.57
N LEU A 196 11.58 -14.44 -15.41
CA LEU A 196 12.74 -13.59 -15.09
C LEU A 196 12.32 -12.14 -14.84
N PHE A 197 11.38 -11.62 -15.63
CA PHE A 197 10.79 -10.30 -15.44
C PHE A 197 10.16 -10.17 -14.05
N LEU A 198 9.25 -11.09 -13.71
CA LEU A 198 8.55 -11.07 -12.42
C LEU A 198 9.53 -11.23 -11.27
N LYS A 199 10.51 -12.14 -11.37
CA LYS A 199 11.58 -12.31 -10.38
C LYS A 199 12.33 -11.01 -10.14
N PHE A 200 12.85 -10.39 -11.20
CA PHE A 200 13.63 -9.15 -11.10
C PHE A 200 12.80 -8.02 -10.46
N GLN A 201 11.59 -7.80 -10.97
CA GLN A 201 10.71 -6.74 -10.51
C GLN A 201 10.25 -6.93 -9.07
N ALA A 202 9.90 -8.16 -8.69
CA ALA A 202 9.49 -8.49 -7.33
C ALA A 202 10.64 -8.30 -6.34
N ILE A 203 11.86 -8.77 -6.64
CA ILE A 203 13.02 -8.60 -5.76
C ILE A 203 13.38 -7.12 -5.62
N GLN A 204 13.43 -6.34 -6.71
CA GLN A 204 13.77 -4.92 -6.60
C GLN A 204 12.72 -4.14 -5.80
N THR A 205 11.44 -4.49 -5.95
CA THR A 205 10.35 -3.88 -5.18
C THR A 205 10.48 -4.22 -3.70
N LEU A 206 10.74 -5.48 -3.38
CA LEU A 206 10.92 -5.93 -2.00
C LEU A 206 12.10 -5.22 -1.31
N VAL A 207 13.26 -5.16 -1.98
CA VAL A 207 14.46 -4.48 -1.44
C VAL A 207 14.20 -2.97 -1.29
N TYR A 208 13.54 -2.35 -2.27
CA TYR A 208 13.20 -0.94 -2.21
C TYR A 208 12.26 -0.62 -1.04
N GLN A 209 11.16 -1.36 -0.90
CA GLN A 209 10.18 -1.19 0.18
C GLN A 209 10.79 -1.44 1.56
N ALA A 210 11.63 -2.48 1.70
CA ALA A 210 12.36 -2.73 2.93
C ALA A 210 13.28 -1.56 3.30
N GLY A 211 14.02 -1.02 2.33
CA GLY A 211 14.87 0.16 2.53
C GLY A 211 14.09 1.40 2.96
N VAL A 212 12.95 1.70 2.30
CA VAL A 212 12.07 2.81 2.68
C VAL A 212 11.50 2.61 4.08
N THR A 213 11.09 1.39 4.43
CA THR A 213 10.56 1.05 5.75
C THR A 213 11.61 1.21 6.85
N ILE A 214 12.84 0.73 6.62
CA ILE A 214 13.95 0.91 7.57
C ILE A 214 14.25 2.40 7.76
N LEU A 215 14.30 3.17 6.67
CA LEU A 215 14.53 4.61 6.73
C LEU A 215 13.45 5.32 7.56
N TYR A 216 12.18 4.96 7.36
CA TYR A 216 11.07 5.46 8.15
C TYR A 216 11.23 5.15 9.64
N PHE A 217 11.53 3.90 10.01
CA PHE A 217 11.73 3.52 11.42
C PHE A 217 12.92 4.23 12.06
N ILE A 218 14.01 4.45 11.33
CA ILE A 218 15.16 5.24 11.81
C ILE A 218 14.72 6.68 12.09
N GLY A 219 14.03 7.31 11.15
CA GLY A 219 13.51 8.67 11.31
C GLY A 219 12.57 8.78 12.52
N ALA A 220 11.59 7.88 12.63
CA ALA A 220 10.63 7.85 13.71
C ALA A 220 11.29 7.61 15.09
N PHE A 221 12.28 6.71 15.15
CA PHE A 221 13.03 6.45 16.38
C PHE A 221 13.84 7.68 16.82
N LEU A 222 14.61 8.28 15.91
CA LEU A 222 15.39 9.49 16.19
C LEU A 222 14.49 10.64 16.63
N TYR A 223 13.34 10.82 15.96
CA TYR A 223 12.35 11.83 16.33
C TYR A 223 11.80 11.60 17.74
N SER A 224 11.39 10.37 18.05
CA SER A 224 10.80 10.03 19.36
C SER A 224 11.79 10.19 20.50
N VAL A 225 13.04 9.72 20.32
CA VAL A 225 14.11 9.89 21.30
C VAL A 225 14.46 11.37 21.46
N GLY A 226 14.64 12.10 20.36
CA GLY A 226 14.92 13.54 20.39
C GLY A 226 13.82 14.32 21.10
N LEU A 227 12.56 13.98 20.86
CA LEU A 227 11.41 14.63 21.49
C LEU A 227 11.36 14.32 23.00
N LEU A 228 11.60 13.07 23.39
CA LEU A 228 11.67 12.68 24.81
C LEU A 228 12.78 13.45 25.54
N VAL A 229 13.98 13.51 24.95
CA VAL A 229 15.11 14.26 25.53
C VAL A 229 14.78 15.76 25.61
N LEU A 230 14.11 16.32 24.61
CA LEU A 230 13.68 17.71 24.62
C LEU A 230 12.72 17.99 25.79
N ILE A 231 11.70 17.14 25.98
CA ILE A 231 10.71 17.28 27.06
C ILE A 231 11.40 17.23 28.44
N VAL A 232 12.26 16.24 28.66
CA VAL A 232 13.02 16.10 29.92
C VAL A 232 13.94 17.31 30.14
N SER A 233 14.56 17.81 29.07
CA SER A 233 15.43 18.99 29.14
C SER A 233 14.64 20.27 29.46
N MET A 234 13.41 20.41 28.96
CA MET A 234 12.54 21.55 29.26
C MET A 234 12.07 21.55 30.72
N GLU A 235 11.76 20.38 31.29
CA GLU A 235 11.43 20.26 32.71
C GLU A 235 12.64 20.64 33.60
N TRP A 236 13.84 20.25 33.18
CA TRP A 236 15.09 20.66 33.85
C TRP A 236 15.36 22.16 33.75
N LEU A 237 15.08 22.79 32.60
CA LEU A 237 15.20 24.24 32.40
C LEU A 237 14.21 25.04 33.26
N GLY A 238 13.10 24.43 33.68
CA GLY A 238 12.15 25.04 34.62
C GLY A 238 12.71 25.23 36.04
N GLN A 239 13.89 24.70 36.33
CA GLN A 239 14.55 24.88 37.62
C GLN A 239 15.33 26.21 37.69
N PRO A 240 15.35 26.91 38.84
CA PRO A 240 15.96 28.23 39.01
C PRO A 240 17.47 28.29 38.72
N ASN A 241 18.16 27.14 38.68
CA ASN A 241 19.58 27.02 38.35
C ASN A 241 19.86 26.48 36.93
N GLY A 242 18.85 26.46 36.05
CA GLY A 242 18.87 25.78 34.75
C GLY A 242 19.75 26.39 33.66
N SER A 243 20.34 27.58 33.86
CA SER A 243 21.10 28.33 32.83
C SER A 243 22.56 27.89 32.67
N SER A 244 22.86 26.59 32.81
CA SER A 244 24.21 26.08 32.55
C SER A 244 24.49 26.04 31.04
N SER A 245 25.71 26.37 30.63
CA SER A 245 26.17 26.25 29.23
C SER A 245 26.00 24.83 28.67
N LEU A 246 26.06 23.81 29.54
CA LEU A 246 25.80 22.41 29.22
C LEU A 246 24.36 22.19 28.73
N GLY A 247 23.37 22.86 29.33
CA GLY A 247 21.96 22.77 28.94
C GLY A 247 21.73 23.32 27.54
N MET A 248 22.28 24.49 27.22
CA MET A 248 22.19 25.08 25.88
C MET A 248 22.83 24.19 24.80
N PHE A 249 23.97 23.59 25.09
CA PHE A 249 24.62 22.63 24.19
C PHE A 249 23.74 21.39 23.92
N GLY A 250 23.11 20.85 24.98
CA GLY A 250 22.16 19.74 24.86
C GLY A 250 20.96 20.08 23.97
N ILE A 251 20.37 21.26 24.13
CA ILE A 251 19.24 21.72 23.30
C ILE A 251 19.64 21.81 21.83
N VAL A 252 20.83 22.34 21.53
CA VAL A 252 21.32 22.48 20.15
C VAL A 252 21.49 21.10 19.50
N ILE A 253 22.10 20.14 20.20
CA ILE A 253 22.25 18.76 19.69
C ILE A 253 20.88 18.12 19.45
N VAL A 254 19.98 18.20 20.44
CA VAL A 254 18.63 17.63 20.34
C VAL A 254 17.84 18.25 19.20
N GLY A 255 17.92 19.58 19.05
CA GLY A 255 17.32 20.31 17.93
C GLY A 255 17.89 19.84 16.59
N GLY A 256 19.20 19.64 16.49
CA GLY A 256 19.85 19.08 15.30
C GLY A 256 19.35 17.67 14.95
N VAL A 257 19.22 16.78 15.95
CA VAL A 257 18.68 15.43 15.77
C VAL A 257 17.21 15.46 15.32
N LEU A 258 16.40 16.34 15.92
CA LEU A 258 15.00 16.51 15.54
C LEU A 258 14.86 16.99 14.09
N ILE A 259 15.59 18.04 13.69
CA ILE A 259 15.60 18.53 12.30
C ILE A 259 16.02 17.40 11.34
N PHE A 260 17.09 16.68 11.66
CA PHE A 260 17.54 15.57 10.83
C PHE A 260 16.49 14.46 10.71
N SER A 261 15.82 14.10 11.81
CA SER A 261 14.74 13.10 11.79
C SER A 261 13.54 13.54 10.96
N ILE A 262 13.16 14.82 11.01
CA ILE A 262 12.10 15.40 10.19
C ILE A 262 12.47 15.32 8.71
N LEU A 263 13.71 15.66 8.35
CA LEU A 263 14.18 15.53 6.96
C LEU A 263 14.11 14.09 6.46
N ILE A 264 14.46 13.10 7.30
CA ILE A 264 14.30 11.68 6.97
C ILE A 264 12.82 11.33 6.73
N ILE A 265 11.94 11.74 7.64
CA ILE A 265 10.50 11.45 7.55
C ILE A 265 9.88 12.11 6.30
N LEU A 266 10.30 13.33 5.96
CA LEU A 266 9.85 14.04 4.76
C LEU A 266 10.36 13.42 3.45
N LEU A 267 11.47 12.70 3.48
CA LEU A 267 11.98 11.95 2.33
C LEU A 267 11.12 10.72 2.00
N VAL A 268 10.49 10.10 3.00
CA VAL A 268 9.70 8.86 2.83
C VAL A 268 8.54 9.03 1.83
N PRO A 269 7.69 10.08 1.90
CA PRO A 269 6.67 10.35 0.89
C PRO A 269 7.21 10.46 -0.55
N LEU A 270 8.39 11.07 -0.74
CA LEU A 270 9.02 11.16 -2.07
C LEU A 270 9.40 9.77 -2.61
N LEU A 271 9.90 8.90 -1.72
CA LEU A 271 10.20 7.51 -2.06
C LEU A 271 8.93 6.70 -2.34
N HIS A 272 7.82 6.98 -1.65
CA HIS A 272 6.51 6.40 -1.96
C HIS A 272 6.03 6.78 -3.37
N ILE A 273 6.11 8.07 -3.74
CA ILE A 273 5.76 8.56 -5.08
C ILE A 273 6.62 7.85 -6.15
N LEU A 274 7.92 7.69 -5.91
CA LEU A 274 8.80 6.96 -6.82
C LEU A 274 8.39 5.48 -6.96
N GLY A 275 7.94 4.84 -5.88
CA GLY A 275 7.38 3.49 -5.92
C GLY A 275 6.10 3.40 -6.75
N GLN A 276 5.19 4.34 -6.59
CA GLN A 276 3.95 4.41 -7.39
C GLN A 276 4.23 4.69 -8.87
N TRP A 277 5.19 5.57 -9.15
CA TRP A 277 5.66 5.84 -10.51
C TRP A 277 6.22 4.58 -11.18
N ALA A 278 7.01 3.79 -10.45
CA ALA A 278 7.50 2.50 -10.93
C ALA A 278 6.35 1.55 -11.30
N GLY A 279 5.34 1.44 -10.44
CA GLY A 279 4.13 0.65 -10.71
C GLY A 279 3.39 1.11 -11.96
N TYR A 280 3.23 2.43 -12.14
CA TYR A 280 2.63 3.01 -13.35
C TYR A 280 3.42 2.68 -14.63
N ARG A 281 4.75 2.82 -14.61
CA ARG A 281 5.63 2.50 -15.75
C ARG A 281 5.52 1.02 -16.12
N VAL A 282 5.50 0.12 -15.14
CA VAL A 282 5.31 -1.32 -15.38
C VAL A 282 3.96 -1.62 -16.05
N LEU A 283 2.87 -0.99 -15.59
CA LEU A 283 1.55 -1.12 -16.23
C LEU A 283 1.52 -0.60 -17.67
N LYS A 284 2.41 0.34 -18.02
CA LYS A 284 2.54 0.86 -19.39
C LYS A 284 3.36 -0.03 -20.31
N GLY A 285 3.92 -1.13 -19.80
CA GLY A 285 4.75 -2.05 -20.59
C GLY A 285 6.25 -1.83 -20.41
N ASP A 286 6.68 -0.89 -19.56
CA ASP A 286 8.10 -0.64 -19.34
C ASP A 286 8.73 -1.64 -18.35
N ASP A 287 9.99 -2.00 -18.59
CA ASP A 287 10.82 -2.72 -17.63
C ASP A 287 11.48 -1.72 -16.68
N TYR A 288 10.73 -1.26 -15.68
CA TYR A 288 11.23 -0.25 -14.74
C TYR A 288 12.44 -0.74 -13.94
N HIS A 289 13.44 0.13 -13.76
CA HIS A 289 14.64 -0.14 -12.96
C HIS A 289 14.85 0.98 -11.95
N TYR A 290 14.82 0.67 -10.65
CA TYR A 290 15.25 1.66 -9.65
C TYR A 290 16.73 2.00 -9.87
N PRO A 291 17.14 3.29 -9.91
CA PRO A 291 18.50 3.67 -10.27
C PRO A 291 19.59 3.02 -9.42
N LEU A 292 19.39 2.82 -8.12
CA LEU A 292 20.36 2.14 -7.25
C LEU A 292 19.99 0.67 -7.03
N VAL A 293 18.77 0.43 -6.55
CA VAL A 293 18.29 -0.92 -6.19
C VAL A 293 18.26 -1.84 -7.42
N GLY A 294 17.80 -1.37 -8.57
CA GLY A 294 17.73 -2.18 -9.80
C GLY A 294 19.12 -2.64 -10.26
N ARG A 295 20.14 -1.77 -10.18
CA ARG A 295 21.54 -2.15 -10.49
C ARG A 295 22.07 -3.23 -9.54
N TRP A 296 21.81 -3.09 -8.24
CA TRP A 296 22.24 -4.08 -7.24
C TRP A 296 21.54 -5.43 -7.43
N VAL A 297 20.22 -5.42 -7.65
CA VAL A 297 19.44 -6.64 -7.89
C VAL A 297 19.87 -7.33 -9.20
N ASN A 298 20.10 -6.56 -10.27
CA ASN A 298 20.58 -7.11 -11.53
C ASN A 298 21.93 -7.84 -11.35
N LYS A 299 22.89 -7.19 -10.67
CA LYS A 299 24.20 -7.79 -10.35
C LYS A 299 24.09 -9.04 -9.47
N TRP A 300 23.09 -9.10 -8.58
CA TRP A 300 22.87 -10.27 -7.74
C TRP A 300 22.28 -11.44 -8.52
N ILE A 301 21.29 -11.16 -9.38
CA ILE A 301 20.63 -12.19 -10.20
C ILE A 301 21.59 -12.74 -11.27
N SER A 302 22.41 -11.88 -11.90
CA SER A 302 23.35 -12.28 -12.96
C SER A 302 24.52 -13.12 -12.48
N LYS A 303 24.82 -13.12 -11.17
CA LYS A 303 25.93 -13.87 -10.58
C LYS A 303 25.62 -15.33 -10.32
N LYS A 304 24.36 -15.75 -10.34
CA LYS A 304 24.03 -17.16 -10.14
C LYS A 304 24.42 -17.91 -11.42
N PRO A 305 25.37 -18.87 -11.37
CA PRO A 305 25.67 -19.70 -12.51
C PRO A 305 24.36 -20.37 -12.94
N VAL A 306 24.13 -20.43 -14.25
CA VAL A 306 23.12 -21.32 -14.83
C VAL A 306 23.55 -22.70 -14.37
N ILE A 307 22.87 -23.24 -13.36
CA ILE A 307 22.97 -24.66 -13.06
C ILE A 307 22.39 -25.27 -14.33
N GLU A 308 23.24 -25.85 -15.18
CA GLU A 308 22.80 -26.62 -16.33
C GLU A 308 21.81 -27.65 -15.78
N GLU A 309 20.53 -27.45 -16.06
CA GLU A 309 19.51 -28.43 -15.72
C GLU A 309 19.88 -29.68 -16.52
N GLU A 310 20.32 -30.73 -15.82
CA GLU A 310 20.47 -32.05 -16.43
C GLU A 310 19.15 -32.38 -17.12
N PRO A 311 19.17 -32.73 -18.42
CA PRO A 311 17.95 -33.06 -19.14
C PRO A 311 17.27 -34.24 -18.44
N ALA A 312 16.02 -34.02 -18.02
CA ALA A 312 15.15 -35.05 -17.44
C ALA A 312 14.74 -36.10 -18.47
#